data_AF-A0A813IG56-F1
#
_entry.id   AF-A0A813IG56-F1
#
_cell.length_a   1.000
_cell.length_b   1.000
_cell.length_c   1.000
_cell.angle_alpha   90.00
_cell.angle_beta   90.00
_cell.angle_gamma   90.00
#
_symmetry.space_group_name_H-M   'P 1'
#
loop_
_entity.id
_entity.type
_entity.pdbx_description
1 polymer ?
#
loop_
_entity_poly.entity_id
_entity_poly.type
_entity_poly.pdbx_seq_one_letter_code
_entity_poly.pdbx_strand_id
1 'polypeptide(L)'
;MTSQREVIQLVASECNCFADRFFAANNICFDDLATADVSQGEQRAEWFAVYKKFSEEAELTIQNALMLWGVVQAKAFEEDFVDAAQHSEALDGFLSLTDYGPFIRRMHEQVQQRREQDGKESEDDPRFADLAGTAACRPITPHTDGATHRRLSQLDLRLAEIELERNALLLERRRLVGRVVEPTTASALKREIELQRYRENVGLD
;
A
#
# COMPACT_ATOMS: atom_id res chain seq x y z
N MET A 1 -17.86 -6.98 -22.66
CA MET A 1 -18.11 -5.98 -21.60
C MET A 1 -17.82 -6.68 -20.30
N THR A 2 -16.84 -6.19 -19.53
CA THR A 2 -16.52 -6.71 -18.19
C THR A 2 -17.71 -6.45 -17.28
N SER A 3 -18.22 -7.48 -16.61
CA SER A 3 -19.34 -7.35 -15.68
C SER A 3 -18.91 -6.57 -14.44
N GLN A 4 -19.85 -5.88 -13.79
CA GLN A 4 -19.57 -5.13 -12.55
C GLN A 4 -18.92 -6.00 -11.47
N ARG A 5 -19.33 -7.27 -11.37
CA ARG A 5 -18.72 -8.25 -10.46
C ARG A 5 -17.24 -8.49 -10.76
N GLU A 6 -16.87 -8.58 -12.04
CA GLU A 6 -15.47 -8.72 -12.44
C GLU A 6 -14.67 -7.45 -12.12
N VAL A 7 -15.27 -6.26 -12.28
CA VAL A 7 -14.63 -4.99 -11.91
C VAL A 7 -14.38 -4.91 -10.39
N ILE A 8 -15.34 -5.31 -9.56
CA ILE A 8 -15.19 -5.36 -8.10
C ILE A 8 -14.04 -6.30 -7.70
N GLN A 9 -13.96 -7.47 -8.33
CA GLN A 9 -12.87 -8.43 -8.05
C GLN A 9 -11.50 -7.88 -8.46
N LEU A 10 -11.42 -7.14 -9.57
CA LEU A 10 -10.20 -6.48 -10.00
C LEU A 10 -9.78 -5.36 -9.03
N VAL A 11 -10.71 -4.51 -8.60
CA VAL A 11 -10.46 -3.49 -7.59
C VAL A 11 -10.01 -4.12 -6.27
N ALA A 12 -10.68 -5.17 -5.82
CA ALA A 12 -10.31 -5.91 -4.61
C ALA A 12 -8.93 -6.54 -4.71
N SER A 13 -8.59 -7.13 -5.86
CA SER A 13 -7.25 -7.68 -6.11
C SER A 13 -6.16 -6.61 -6.00
N GLU A 14 -6.35 -5.43 -6.61
CA GLU A 14 -5.38 -4.34 -6.52
C GLU A 14 -5.16 -3.87 -5.08
N CYS A 15 -6.26 -3.72 -4.33
CA CYS A 15 -6.21 -3.30 -2.93
C CYS A 15 -5.51 -4.34 -2.05
N ASN A 16 -5.82 -5.63 -2.23
CA ASN A 16 -5.17 -6.72 -1.50
C ASN A 16 -3.68 -6.85 -1.85
N CYS A 17 -3.30 -6.73 -3.14
CA CYS A 17 -1.90 -6.73 -3.55
C CYS A 17 -1.12 -5.54 -2.99
N PHE A 18 -1.74 -4.37 -2.84
CA PHE A 18 -1.14 -3.25 -2.12
C PHE A 18 -0.95 -3.60 -0.64
N ALA A 19 -1.98 -4.11 0.03
CA ALA A 19 -1.89 -4.48 1.44
C ALA A 19 -0.74 -5.47 1.68
N ASP A 20 -0.70 -6.60 0.97
CA ASP A 20 0.33 -7.62 1.16
C ASP A 20 1.76 -7.07 0.98
N ARG A 21 1.97 -6.20 -0.01
CA ARG A 21 3.26 -5.52 -0.22
C ARG A 21 3.60 -4.57 0.93
N PHE A 22 2.61 -3.82 1.42
CA PHE A 22 2.80 -2.91 2.53
C PHE A 22 3.18 -3.66 3.81
N PHE A 23 2.45 -4.73 4.15
CA PHE A 23 2.76 -5.54 5.32
C PHE A 23 4.14 -6.19 5.19
N ALA A 24 4.50 -6.72 4.02
CA ALA A 24 5.82 -7.31 3.81
C ALA A 24 6.97 -6.30 3.98
N ALA A 25 6.80 -5.09 3.46
CA ALA A 25 7.83 -4.04 3.55
C ALA A 25 8.02 -3.48 4.97
N ASN A 26 6.98 -3.53 5.81
CA ASN A 26 7.02 -2.94 7.15
C ASN A 26 7.07 -3.97 8.28
N ASN A 27 7.02 -5.29 7.99
CA ASN A 27 6.95 -6.33 9.02
C ASN A 27 8.11 -6.28 10.03
N ILE A 28 9.30 -5.83 9.61
CA ILE A 28 10.50 -5.72 10.45
C ILE A 28 10.28 -4.73 11.61
N CYS A 29 9.48 -3.70 11.39
CA CYS A 29 9.15 -2.70 12.42
C CYS A 29 8.30 -3.29 13.57
N PHE A 30 7.69 -4.46 13.34
CA PHE A 30 6.79 -5.15 14.28
C PHE A 30 7.41 -6.43 14.84
N ASP A 31 8.73 -6.56 14.78
CA ASP A 31 9.47 -7.77 15.20
C ASP A 31 9.31 -8.15 16.66
N ASP A 32 8.90 -7.22 17.52
CA ASP A 32 8.62 -7.46 18.93
C ASP A 32 7.11 -7.46 19.25
N LEU A 33 6.25 -7.37 18.24
CA LEU A 33 4.81 -7.49 18.42
C LEU A 33 4.50 -8.88 19.01
N ALA A 34 4.05 -8.87 20.27
CA ALA A 34 3.82 -10.08 21.04
C ALA A 34 2.43 -10.68 20.81
N THR A 35 1.42 -9.82 20.65
CA THR A 35 0.01 -10.20 20.57
C THR A 35 -0.71 -9.44 19.45
N ALA A 36 -1.75 -10.07 18.93
CA ALA A 36 -2.66 -9.52 17.94
C ALA A 36 -3.73 -8.58 18.56
N ASP A 37 -3.92 -8.65 19.88
CA ASP A 37 -4.90 -7.85 20.61
C ASP A 37 -4.28 -6.52 21.04
N VAL A 38 -4.79 -5.41 20.50
CA VAL A 38 -4.34 -4.04 20.81
C VAL A 38 -4.57 -3.62 22.27
N SER A 39 -5.47 -4.29 22.99
CA SER A 39 -5.72 -4.06 24.42
C SER A 39 -4.72 -4.80 25.32
N GLN A 40 -3.91 -5.69 24.76
CA GLN A 40 -2.94 -6.51 25.46
C GLN A 40 -1.52 -6.16 24.98
N GLY A 41 -0.57 -6.06 25.90
CA GLY A 41 0.83 -5.76 25.56
C GLY A 41 1.14 -4.29 25.26
N GLU A 42 2.43 -4.00 25.09
CA GLU A 42 2.93 -2.66 24.83
C GLU A 42 2.71 -2.27 23.36
N GLN A 43 2.11 -1.11 23.11
CA GLN A 43 1.88 -0.56 21.77
C GLN A 43 2.90 0.52 21.47
N ARG A 44 3.79 0.28 20.49
CA ARG A 44 4.83 1.26 20.11
C ARG A 44 4.25 2.38 19.26
N ALA A 45 4.72 3.61 19.48
CA ALA A 45 4.32 4.77 18.68
C ALA A 45 4.66 4.61 17.18
N GLU A 46 5.75 3.90 16.87
CA GLU A 46 6.20 3.61 15.50
C GLU A 46 5.18 2.78 14.72
N TRP A 47 4.53 1.82 15.38
CA TRP A 47 3.49 0.98 14.77
C TRP A 47 2.29 1.79 14.33
N PHE A 48 1.88 2.74 15.16
CA PHE A 48 0.79 3.65 14.83
C PHE A 48 1.15 4.61 13.69
N ALA A 49 2.40 5.06 13.60
CA ALA A 49 2.88 5.85 12.48
C ALA A 49 2.84 5.06 11.15
N VAL A 50 3.24 3.79 11.18
CA VAL A 50 3.13 2.88 10.03
C VAL A 50 1.67 2.64 9.66
N TYR A 51 0.79 2.44 10.63
CA TYR A 51 -0.64 2.30 10.38
C TYR A 51 -1.24 3.57 9.74
N LYS A 52 -0.92 4.77 10.22
CA LYS A 52 -1.41 6.01 9.58
C LYS A 52 -0.98 6.11 8.12
N LYS A 53 0.29 5.77 7.85
CA LYS A 53 0.80 5.71 6.48
C LYS A 53 0.03 4.69 5.64
N PHE A 54 -0.29 3.52 6.21
CA PHE A 54 -1.14 2.53 5.55
C PHE A 54 -2.53 3.11 5.22
N SER A 55 -3.21 3.74 6.18
CA SER A 55 -4.54 4.31 5.96
C SER A 55 -4.56 5.38 4.84
N GLU A 56 -3.57 6.27 4.83
CA GLU A 56 -3.43 7.30 3.79
C GLU A 56 -3.16 6.67 2.41
N GLU A 57 -2.27 5.69 2.33
CA GLU A 57 -1.97 4.98 1.08
C GLU A 57 -3.10 4.05 0.62
N ALA A 58 -3.87 3.48 1.55
CA ALA A 58 -5.02 2.64 1.27
C ALA A 58 -6.16 3.42 0.61
N GLU A 59 -6.43 4.64 1.10
CA GLU A 59 -7.41 5.53 0.48
C GLU A 59 -7.02 5.88 -0.96
N LEU A 60 -5.76 6.29 -1.16
CA LEU A 60 -5.22 6.57 -2.50
C LEU A 60 -5.27 5.35 -3.41
N THR A 61 -5.00 4.15 -2.87
CA THR A 61 -5.03 2.89 -3.63
C THR A 61 -6.43 2.57 -4.12
N ILE A 62 -7.46 2.70 -3.27
CA ILE A 62 -8.85 2.53 -3.68
C ILE A 62 -9.20 3.53 -4.78
N GLN A 63 -8.91 4.81 -4.58
CA GLN A 63 -9.23 5.84 -5.56
C GLN A 63 -8.57 5.57 -6.92
N ASN A 64 -7.30 5.15 -6.92
CA ASN A 64 -6.57 4.80 -8.13
C ASN A 64 -7.14 3.54 -8.79
N ALA A 65 -7.49 2.51 -8.03
CA ALA A 65 -8.10 1.30 -8.57
C ALA A 65 -9.47 1.58 -9.20
N LEU A 66 -10.32 2.37 -8.53
CA LEU A 66 -11.61 2.78 -9.07
C LEU A 66 -11.47 3.61 -10.36
N MET A 67 -10.49 4.51 -10.41
CA MET A 67 -10.20 5.30 -11.61
C MET A 67 -9.67 4.42 -12.75
N LEU A 68 -8.74 3.50 -12.46
CA LEU A 68 -8.13 2.60 -13.43
C LEU A 68 -9.17 1.71 -14.11
N TRP A 69 -10.12 1.19 -13.33
CA TRP A 69 -11.17 0.31 -13.83
C TRP A 69 -12.42 1.06 -14.32
N GLY A 70 -12.34 2.39 -14.45
CA GLY A 70 -13.36 3.20 -15.10
C GLY A 70 -14.61 3.46 -14.26
N VAL A 71 -14.56 3.21 -12.95
CA VAL A 71 -15.72 3.38 -12.05
C VAL A 71 -16.14 4.86 -11.95
N VAL A 72 -15.16 5.77 -12.02
CA VAL A 72 -15.35 7.22 -11.77
C VAL A 72 -15.79 8.02 -13.01
N GLN A 73 -15.91 7.38 -14.19
CA GLN A 73 -16.23 8.11 -15.43
C GLN A 73 -17.74 8.34 -15.67
N ALA A 74 -18.62 7.69 -14.90
CA ALA A 74 -20.07 7.87 -15.02
C ALA A 74 -20.74 7.86 -13.64
N LYS A 75 -21.42 8.95 -13.26
CA LYS A 75 -22.14 9.08 -11.97
C LYS A 75 -23.10 7.92 -11.67
N ALA A 76 -23.79 7.40 -12.69
CA ALA A 76 -24.70 6.26 -12.51
C ALA A 76 -23.95 4.94 -12.22
N PHE A 77 -22.73 4.79 -12.75
CA PHE A 77 -21.91 3.61 -12.53
C PHE A 77 -21.27 3.62 -11.14
N GLU A 78 -21.04 4.80 -10.54
CA GLU A 78 -20.52 4.94 -9.18
C GLU A 78 -21.55 4.48 -8.13
N GLU A 79 -22.82 4.91 -8.25
CA GLU A 79 -23.91 4.46 -7.36
C GLU A 79 -24.14 2.94 -7.47
N ASP A 80 -24.27 2.42 -8.70
CA ASP A 80 -24.46 0.99 -8.94
C ASP A 80 -23.25 0.15 -8.48
N PHE A 81 -22.03 0.69 -8.57
CA PHE A 81 -20.82 0.02 -8.10
C PHE A 81 -20.75 -0.02 -6.58
N VAL A 82 -21.05 1.09 -5.89
CA VAL A 82 -21.05 1.13 -4.43
C VAL A 82 -22.07 0.14 -3.88
N ASP A 83 -23.27 0.10 -4.45
CA ASP A 83 -24.29 -0.87 -4.06
C ASP A 83 -23.81 -2.30 -4.35
N ALA A 84 -23.28 -2.60 -5.53
CA ALA A 84 -22.78 -3.94 -5.84
C ALA A 84 -21.56 -4.36 -4.97
N ALA A 85 -20.69 -3.42 -4.61
CA ALA A 85 -19.53 -3.65 -3.75
C ALA A 85 -19.96 -3.98 -2.31
N GLN A 86 -20.96 -3.29 -1.77
CA GLN A 86 -21.53 -3.56 -0.44
C GLN A 86 -22.11 -4.98 -0.32
N HIS A 87 -22.59 -5.56 -1.41
CA HIS A 87 -23.17 -6.91 -1.43
C HIS A 87 -22.16 -8.00 -1.83
N SER A 88 -20.93 -7.63 -2.23
CA SER A 88 -19.94 -8.58 -2.75
C SER A 88 -19.00 -9.13 -1.68
N GLU A 89 -18.91 -8.50 -0.51
CA GLU A 89 -17.92 -8.78 0.57
C GLU A 89 -16.43 -8.74 0.14
N ALA A 90 -16.14 -8.46 -1.14
CA ALA A 90 -14.82 -8.63 -1.74
C ALA A 90 -13.80 -7.60 -1.24
N LEU A 91 -14.28 -6.43 -0.81
CA LEU A 91 -13.46 -5.36 -0.28
C LEU A 91 -13.40 -5.36 1.25
N ASP A 92 -14.26 -6.11 1.94
CA ASP A 92 -14.42 -6.05 3.40
C ASP A 92 -13.12 -6.38 4.12
N GLY A 93 -12.39 -7.39 3.62
CA GLY A 93 -11.07 -7.76 4.14
C GLY A 93 -10.10 -6.58 4.09
N PHE A 94 -10.03 -5.87 2.96
CA PHE A 94 -9.16 -4.70 2.80
C PHE A 94 -9.63 -3.50 3.62
N LEU A 95 -10.92 -3.18 3.55
CA LEU A 95 -11.52 -2.04 4.25
C LEU A 95 -11.38 -2.19 5.77
N SER A 96 -11.49 -3.41 6.30
CA SER A 96 -11.29 -3.66 7.73
C SER A 96 -9.88 -3.25 8.21
N LEU A 97 -8.86 -3.30 7.34
CA LEU A 97 -7.50 -2.90 7.68
C LEU A 97 -7.34 -1.39 7.83
N THR A 98 -8.34 -0.60 7.44
CA THR A 98 -8.37 0.83 7.74
C THR A 98 -8.61 1.10 9.22
N ASP A 99 -9.06 0.11 10.00
CA ASP A 99 -9.11 0.16 11.46
C ASP A 99 -7.82 -0.39 12.09
N TYR A 100 -7.36 0.24 13.16
CA TYR A 100 -6.09 -0.12 13.81
C TYR A 100 -6.08 -1.56 14.36
N GLY A 101 -7.17 -2.02 14.97
CA GLY A 101 -7.25 -3.37 15.54
C GLY A 101 -7.08 -4.49 14.51
N PRO A 102 -7.91 -4.54 13.44
CA PRO A 102 -7.70 -5.48 12.33
C PRO A 102 -6.33 -5.36 11.67
N PHE A 103 -5.80 -4.13 11.49
CA PHE A 103 -4.45 -3.91 10.96
C PHE A 103 -3.37 -4.62 11.81
N ILE A 104 -3.40 -4.42 13.13
CA ILE A 104 -2.43 -5.04 14.05
C ILE A 104 -2.57 -6.56 14.05
N ARG A 105 -3.79 -7.10 13.99
CA ARG A 105 -4.01 -8.54 13.88
C ARG A 105 -3.37 -9.12 12.63
N ARG A 106 -3.61 -8.50 11.47
CA ARG A 106 -3.02 -8.94 10.19
C ARG A 106 -1.48 -8.83 10.20
N MET A 107 -0.93 -7.76 10.79
CA MET A 107 0.52 -7.59 10.93
C MET A 107 1.13 -8.66 11.85
N HIS A 108 0.47 -8.98 12.97
CA HIS A 108 0.91 -10.04 13.88
C HIS A 108 0.97 -11.40 13.17
N GLU A 109 -0.06 -11.76 12.42
CA GLU A 109 -0.06 -12.98 11.61
C GLU A 109 1.14 -13.04 10.66
N GLN A 110 1.45 -11.93 9.99
CA GLN A 110 2.56 -11.85 9.05
C GLN A 110 3.93 -11.96 9.73
N VAL A 111 4.10 -11.37 10.91
CA VAL A 111 5.32 -11.50 11.73
C VAL A 111 5.47 -12.94 12.24
N GLN A 112 4.39 -13.59 12.68
CA GLN A 112 4.43 -14.99 13.12
C GLN A 112 4.83 -15.93 11.99
N GLN A 113 4.22 -15.79 10.81
CA GLN A 113 4.57 -16.60 9.63
C GLN A 113 6.05 -16.47 9.27
N ARG A 114 6.63 -15.26 9.36
CA ARG A 114 8.06 -15.05 9.11
C ARG A 114 8.92 -15.73 10.17
N ARG A 115 8.60 -15.57 11.46
CA ARG A 115 9.32 -16.24 12.57
C ARG A 115 9.30 -17.77 12.44
N GLU A 116 8.18 -18.33 11.98
CA GLU A 116 8.06 -19.77 11.72
C GLU A 116 8.87 -20.25 10.51
N GLN A 117 9.10 -19.38 9.52
CA GLN A 117 9.95 -19.66 8.36
C GLN A 117 11.44 -19.54 8.71
N ASP A 118 11.83 -18.46 9.41
CA ASP A 118 13.19 -18.24 9.89
C ASP A 118 13.62 -19.34 10.91
N GLY A 119 12.68 -19.84 11.71
CA GLY A 119 12.91 -20.96 12.63
C GLY A 119 13.06 -22.33 11.97
N LYS A 120 12.83 -22.45 10.65
CA LYS A 120 12.98 -23.69 9.87
C LYS A 120 14.23 -23.72 9.00
N GLU A 121 15.02 -22.65 8.93
CA GLU A 121 16.28 -22.64 8.19
C GLU A 121 17.43 -23.19 9.06
N SER A 122 17.50 -24.52 9.12
CA SER A 122 18.77 -25.23 9.30
C SER A 122 18.89 -26.27 8.19
N GLU A 123 20.05 -26.21 7.54
CA GLU A 123 20.64 -27.13 6.56
C GLU A 123 20.30 -26.90 5.06
N ASP A 124 21.26 -26.24 4.40
CA ASP A 124 21.71 -26.42 3.01
C ASP A 124 20.69 -26.34 1.87
N ASP A 125 20.49 -25.12 1.34
CA ASP A 125 20.09 -24.96 -0.07
C ASP A 125 20.69 -23.67 -0.69
N PRO A 126 21.62 -23.75 -1.66
CA PRO A 126 22.30 -22.59 -2.24
C PRO A 126 21.45 -21.87 -3.30
N ARG A 127 20.15 -21.71 -3.07
CA ARG A 127 19.22 -21.10 -4.04
C ARG A 127 18.80 -19.66 -3.75
N PHE A 128 19.26 -19.06 -2.66
CA PHE A 128 18.98 -17.65 -2.35
C PHE A 128 20.17 -16.74 -2.66
N ALA A 129 20.45 -16.57 -3.94
CA ALA A 129 21.35 -15.52 -4.44
C ALA A 129 20.64 -14.49 -5.34
N ASP A 130 19.31 -14.50 -5.44
CA ASP A 130 18.60 -13.67 -6.43
C ASP A 130 17.38 -12.89 -5.92
N LEU A 131 17.41 -12.45 -4.65
CA LEU A 131 16.41 -11.49 -4.11
C LEU A 131 16.75 -10.01 -4.45
N ALA A 132 17.70 -9.77 -5.36
CA ALA A 132 17.98 -8.44 -5.91
C ALA A 132 17.11 -8.09 -7.14
N GLY A 133 16.11 -8.91 -7.46
CA GLY A 133 15.09 -8.61 -8.46
C GLY A 133 13.72 -8.63 -7.82
N THR A 134 13.26 -7.50 -7.29
CA THR A 134 11.83 -7.25 -7.06
C THR A 134 11.11 -7.37 -8.40
N ALA A 135 10.72 -8.60 -8.77
CA ALA A 135 9.77 -8.83 -9.83
C ALA A 135 8.47 -8.22 -9.34
N ALA A 136 8.17 -7.02 -9.84
CA ALA A 136 6.88 -6.37 -9.65
C ALA A 136 5.80 -7.43 -9.92
N CYS A 137 5.07 -7.83 -8.87
CA CYS A 137 3.97 -8.77 -9.00
C CYS A 137 2.95 -8.08 -9.92
N ARG A 138 2.98 -8.45 -11.20
CA ARG A 138 2.06 -7.90 -12.20
C ARG A 138 0.65 -8.31 -11.78
N PRO A 139 -0.33 -7.40 -11.85
CA PRO A 139 -1.73 -7.77 -11.72
C PRO A 139 -2.01 -8.95 -12.67
N ILE A 140 -2.65 -10.00 -12.16
CA ILE A 140 -3.09 -11.12 -12.98
C ILE A 140 -4.17 -10.56 -13.88
N THR A 141 -3.82 -10.34 -15.15
CA THR A 141 -4.78 -9.87 -16.13
C THR A 141 -5.76 -10.99 -16.44
N PRO A 142 -7.07 -10.73 -16.50
CA PRO A 142 -8.08 -11.75 -16.82
C PRO A 142 -7.91 -12.35 -18.23
N HIS A 143 -7.04 -11.76 -19.05
CA HIS A 143 -6.67 -12.26 -20.36
C HIS A 143 -5.35 -13.04 -20.27
N THR A 144 -5.41 -14.36 -20.49
CA THR A 144 -4.24 -15.26 -20.62
C THR A 144 -3.55 -15.15 -21.98
N ASP A 145 -3.99 -14.23 -22.84
CA ASP A 145 -3.43 -14.06 -24.19
C ASP A 145 -2.08 -13.33 -24.14
N GLY A 146 -1.04 -13.98 -24.70
CA GLY A 146 0.32 -13.44 -24.78
C GLY A 146 0.43 -12.15 -25.60
N ALA A 147 -0.55 -11.80 -26.43
CA ALA A 147 -0.61 -10.49 -27.08
C ALA A 147 -0.96 -9.37 -26.09
N THR A 148 -1.87 -9.64 -25.15
CA THR A 148 -2.32 -8.68 -24.13
C THR A 148 -1.21 -8.39 -23.11
N HIS A 149 -0.51 -9.43 -22.65
CA HIS A 149 0.64 -9.27 -21.75
C HIS A 149 1.78 -8.45 -22.38
N ARG A 150 2.05 -8.66 -23.69
CA ARG A 150 3.02 -7.85 -24.44
C ARG A 150 2.58 -6.39 -24.50
N ARG A 151 1.30 -6.14 -24.79
CA ARG A 151 0.79 -4.78 -24.85
C ARG A 151 0.87 -4.06 -23.51
N LEU A 152 0.58 -4.74 -22.40
CA LEU A 152 0.72 -4.16 -21.05
C LEU A 152 2.17 -3.84 -20.73
N SER A 153 3.11 -4.74 -21.02
CA SER A 153 4.54 -4.43 -20.82
C SER A 153 5.02 -3.22 -21.63
N GLN A 154 4.45 -2.98 -22.81
CA GLN A 154 4.76 -1.79 -23.61
C GLN A 154 4.20 -0.51 -22.98
N LEU A 155 3.01 -0.60 -22.36
CA LEU A 155 2.40 0.52 -21.63
C LEU A 155 3.19 0.84 -20.36
N ASP A 156 3.61 -0.18 -19.60
CA ASP A 156 4.42 -0.01 -18.39
C ASP A 156 5.74 0.68 -18.68
N LEU A 157 6.46 0.25 -19.73
CA LEU A 157 7.70 0.88 -20.18
C LEU A 157 7.47 2.35 -20.55
N ARG A 158 6.38 2.63 -21.27
CA ARG A 158 6.05 3.99 -21.70
C ARG A 158 5.64 4.90 -20.54
N LEU A 159 4.96 4.37 -19.53
CA LEU A 159 4.65 5.11 -18.31
C LEU A 159 5.93 5.47 -17.56
N ALA A 160 6.87 4.54 -17.42
CA ALA A 160 8.17 4.81 -16.79
C ALA A 160 8.97 5.89 -17.55
N GLU A 161 8.95 5.88 -18.89
CA GLU A 161 9.57 6.93 -19.71
C GLU A 161 8.94 8.31 -19.43
N ILE A 162 7.61 8.38 -19.39
CA ILE A 162 6.87 9.62 -19.10
C ILE A 162 7.17 10.14 -17.68
N GLU A 163 7.30 9.26 -16.70
CA GLU A 163 7.66 9.65 -15.33
C GLU A 163 9.06 10.26 -15.25
N LEU A 164 10.01 9.67 -15.99
CA LEU A 164 11.37 10.17 -16.07
C LEU A 164 11.41 11.56 -16.73
N GLU A 165 10.66 11.74 -17.82
CA GLU A 165 10.50 13.02 -18.49
C GLU A 165 9.83 14.07 -17.58
N ARG A 166 8.76 13.70 -16.88
CA ARG A 166 8.09 14.57 -15.90
C ARG A 166 9.04 15.02 -14.81
N ASN A 167 9.87 14.12 -14.29
CA ASN A 167 10.85 14.44 -13.25
C ASN A 167 11.93 15.40 -13.76
N ALA A 168 12.39 15.24 -15.00
CA ALA A 168 13.31 16.18 -15.65
C ALA A 168 12.70 17.58 -15.78
N LEU A 169 11.46 17.67 -16.25
CA LEU A 169 10.72 18.94 -16.38
C LEU A 169 10.47 19.60 -15.01
N LEU A 170 10.21 18.82 -13.96
CA LEU A 170 10.06 19.35 -12.60
C LEU A 170 11.39 19.91 -12.05
N LEU A 171 12.52 19.26 -12.33
CA LEU A 171 13.85 19.78 -11.97
C LEU A 171 14.16 21.08 -12.72
N GLU A 172 13.87 21.13 -14.02
CA GLU A 172 14.03 22.32 -14.83
C GLU A 172 13.13 23.46 -14.35
N ARG A 173 11.85 23.19 -14.06
CA ARG A 173 10.93 24.15 -13.45
C ARG A 173 11.45 24.66 -12.10
N ARG A 174 11.98 23.78 -11.24
CA ARG A 174 12.57 24.19 -9.94
C ARG A 174 13.79 25.09 -10.12
N ARG A 175 14.64 24.78 -11.11
CA ARG A 175 15.79 25.60 -11.50
C ARG A 175 15.35 26.99 -11.98
N LEU A 176 14.34 27.06 -12.83
CA LEU A 176 13.80 28.31 -13.37
C LEU A 176 13.09 29.17 -12.31
N VAL A 177 12.49 28.55 -11.30
CA VAL A 177 11.82 29.23 -10.17
C VAL A 177 12.81 29.72 -9.09
N GLY A 178 14.12 29.42 -9.23
CA GLY A 178 15.16 30.00 -8.38
C GLY A 178 15.21 29.46 -6.94
N ARG A 179 14.54 28.35 -6.64
CA ARG A 179 14.62 27.68 -5.32
C ARG A 179 15.58 26.50 -5.37
N VAL A 180 16.84 26.75 -5.02
CA VAL A 180 17.70 25.70 -4.44
C VAL A 180 17.15 25.46 -3.03
N VAL A 181 16.30 24.45 -2.87
CA VAL A 181 15.85 24.03 -1.54
C VAL A 181 16.91 23.10 -0.99
N GLU A 182 17.72 23.59 -0.05
CA GLU A 182 18.44 22.70 0.85
C GLU A 182 17.42 21.95 1.72
N PRO A 183 17.51 20.61 1.83
CA PRO A 183 16.54 19.82 2.55
C PRO A 183 16.89 19.72 4.05
N THR A 184 16.63 20.76 4.86
CA THR A 184 17.04 20.66 6.29
C THR A 184 16.25 21.40 7.36
N THR A 185 15.08 22.00 7.08
CA THR A 185 14.28 22.67 8.14
C THR A 185 12.86 22.11 8.29
N ALA A 186 12.31 21.45 7.27
CA ALA A 186 10.93 20.95 7.30
C ALA A 186 10.74 19.73 8.22
N SER A 187 11.75 18.86 8.39
CA SER A 187 11.63 17.65 9.21
C SER A 187 11.59 17.96 10.71
N ALA A 188 12.43 18.89 11.19
CA ALA A 188 12.47 19.30 12.59
C ALA A 188 11.18 20.02 13.00
N LEU A 189 10.67 20.93 12.14
CA LEU A 189 9.43 21.66 12.40
C LEU A 189 8.21 20.73 12.38
N LYS A 190 8.16 19.77 11.45
CA LYS A 190 7.08 18.79 11.35
C LYS A 190 7.03 17.88 12.59
N ARG A 191 8.21 17.46 13.09
CA ARG A 191 8.35 16.67 14.31
C ARG A 191 7.85 17.41 15.56
N GLU A 192 8.15 18.70 15.69
CA GLU A 192 7.75 19.50 16.85
C GLU A 192 6.22 19.72 16.89
N ILE A 193 5.60 19.95 15.73
CA ILE A 193 4.13 20.08 15.59
C ILE A 193 3.42 18.76 15.90
N GLU A 194 4.01 17.63 15.50
CA GLU A 194 3.48 16.30 15.79
C GLU A 194 3.56 15.96 17.29
N LEU A 195 4.64 16.36 17.98
CA LEU A 195 4.81 16.20 19.42
C LEU A 195 3.82 17.03 20.26
N GLN A 196 3.50 18.26 19.84
CA GLN A 196 2.49 19.08 20.50
C GLN A 196 1.08 18.46 20.38
N ARG A 197 0.70 18.00 19.19
CA ARG A 197 -0.61 17.38 18.95
C ARG A 197 -0.76 16.02 19.64
N TYR A 198 0.34 15.33 19.90
CA TYR A 198 0.34 14.10 20.69
C TYR A 198 -0.05 14.36 22.16
N ARG A 199 0.51 15.39 22.79
CA ARG A 199 0.19 15.74 24.18
C ARG A 199 -1.28 16.07 24.38
N GLU A 200 -1.84 16.83 23.44
CA GLU A 200 -3.26 17.21 23.44
C GLU A 200 -4.21 16.02 23.25
N ASN A 201 -3.86 15.03 22.40
CA ASN A 201 -4.75 13.92 22.07
C ASN A 201 -4.67 12.72 23.02
N VAL A 202 -3.55 12.55 23.74
CA VAL A 202 -3.37 11.44 24.69
C VAL A 202 -3.74 11.86 26.12
N GLY A 203 -4.17 13.10 26.33
CA GLY A 203 -4.57 13.61 27.65
C GLY A 203 -3.42 13.63 28.65
N LEU A 204 -2.21 13.91 28.17
CA LEU A 204 -1.04 14.11 29.03
C LEU A 204 -0.90 15.61 29.30
N ASP A 205 -1.56 16.08 30.37
CA ASP A 205 -1.18 17.32 31.06
C ASP A 205 0.09 17.08 31.90
#